data_AF-A0A6M1ZA94-F1
#
_entry.id   AF-A0A6M1ZA94-F1
#
_cell.length_a   1.000
_cell.length_b   1.000
_cell.length_c   1.000
_cell.angle_alpha   90.00
_cell.angle_beta   90.00
_cell.angle_gamma   90.00
#
_symmetry.space_group_name_H-M   'P 1'
#
loop_
_entity.id
_entity.type
_entity.pdbx_description
1 polymer ?
#
loop_
_entity_poly.entity_id
_entity_poly.type
_entity_poly.pdbx_seq_one_letter_code
_entity_poly.pdbx_strand_id
1 'polypeptide(L)'
;MELLTVTAPDGESYQITFNPIKENLKGRMPHSELNRYEYLVEQAQEKPREAVEDIEAFAKKNDRFPEVLNLLTYVCAQKKQVKRVEELIGISYEKHPDYFFARVNYADQCLRRKKLGEFARVFPELSLKRVCPNQKTFHYSQYRGLMVLFGFYRLARGEDATPYLEAAKAVEPMHISVLLLERKIKRKKGRLRSWLFRR
;
A
#
# COMPACT_ATOMS: atom_id res chain seq x y z
N MET A 1 21.22 11.34 7.92
CA MET A 1 20.02 10.66 7.39
C MET A 1 19.09 10.49 8.58
N GLU A 2 17.95 11.18 8.61
CA GLU A 2 17.00 11.01 9.70
C GLU A 2 16.34 9.63 9.59
N LEU A 3 16.59 8.81 10.60
CA LEU A 3 15.97 7.50 10.77
C LEU A 3 15.18 7.53 12.08
N LEU A 4 13.92 7.14 12.00
CA LEU A 4 13.06 6.94 13.15
C LEU A 4 12.96 5.44 13.42
N THR A 5 13.28 5.00 14.63
CA THR A 5 13.01 3.61 15.04
C THR A 5 11.59 3.52 15.58
N VAL A 6 10.80 2.60 15.03
CA VAL A 6 9.43 2.32 15.50
C VAL A 6 9.29 0.85 15.84
N THR A 7 8.59 0.54 16.93
CA THR A 7 8.16 -0.82 17.25
C THR A 7 6.75 -1.02 16.72
N ALA A 8 6.54 -2.03 15.88
CA ALA A 8 5.23 -2.34 15.33
C ALA A 8 4.44 -3.28 16.27
N PRO A 9 3.13 -3.49 16.03
CA PRO A 9 2.29 -4.34 16.88
C PRO A 9 2.70 -5.81 16.96
N ASP A 10 3.57 -6.28 16.06
CA ASP A 10 4.17 -7.63 16.10
C ASP A 10 5.37 -7.72 17.06
N GLY A 11 5.75 -6.61 17.71
CA GLY A 11 6.89 -6.52 18.62
C GLY A 11 8.23 -6.29 17.93
N GLU A 12 8.27 -6.26 16.59
CA GLU A 12 9.49 -6.03 15.82
C GLU A 12 9.78 -4.53 15.69
N SER A 13 11.07 -4.18 15.65
CA SER A 13 11.53 -2.81 15.46
C SER A 13 11.99 -2.57 14.02
N TYR A 14 11.55 -1.45 13.43
CA TYR A 14 11.84 -1.07 12.05
C TYR A 14 12.50 0.30 11.99
N GLN A 15 13.40 0.50 11.01
CA GLN A 15 13.96 1.81 10.70
C GLN A 15 13.07 2.49 9.66
N ILE A 16 12.62 3.70 9.95
CA ILE A 16 11.76 4.49 9.06
C ILE A 16 12.55 5.66 8.52
N THR A 17 12.53 5.82 7.19
CA THR A 17 13.12 6.98 6.52
C THR A 17 12.07 7.81 5.82
N PHE A 18 12.29 9.13 5.82
CA PHE A 18 11.51 10.10 5.05
C PHE A 18 12.16 10.44 3.70
N ASN A 19 13.36 9.91 3.45
CA ASN A 19 14.02 10.07 2.16
C ASN A 19 13.49 9.04 1.17
N PRO A 20 13.36 9.40 -0.12
CA PRO A 20 12.99 8.45 -1.15
C PRO A 20 13.93 7.23 -1.15
N ILE A 21 13.36 6.05 -0.99
CA ILE A 21 14.10 4.80 -1.18
C ILE A 21 14.17 4.57 -2.69
N LYS A 22 15.37 4.70 -3.25
CA LYS A 22 15.62 4.35 -4.65
C LYS A 22 15.56 2.82 -4.75
N GLU A 23 14.44 2.29 -5.21
CA GLU A 23 14.33 0.89 -5.61
C GLU A 23 15.39 0.63 -6.69
N ASN A 24 16.06 -0.54 -6.65
CA ASN A 24 17.16 -0.90 -7.56
C ASN A 24 16.65 -1.19 -8.99
N LEU A 25 15.91 -0.27 -9.61
CA LEU A 25 15.53 -0.31 -11.02
C LEU A 25 16.76 -0.23 -11.93
N LYS A 26 17.78 0.52 -11.51
CA LYS A 26 19.06 0.70 -12.24
C LYS A 26 19.80 -0.60 -12.55
N GLY A 27 19.60 -1.65 -11.76
CA GLY A 27 20.22 -2.95 -11.97
C GLY A 27 19.33 -3.97 -12.71
N ARG A 28 18.05 -3.64 -12.97
CA ARG A 28 17.08 -4.57 -13.57
C ARG A 28 16.55 -4.11 -14.93
N MET A 29 16.48 -2.79 -15.15
CA MET A 29 15.94 -2.19 -16.35
C MET A 29 17.08 -1.67 -17.25
N PRO A 30 17.09 -1.99 -18.57
CA PRO A 30 17.98 -1.38 -19.54
C PRO A 30 17.99 0.15 -19.43
N HIS A 31 19.15 0.78 -19.65
CA HIS A 31 19.31 2.23 -19.42
C HIS A 31 18.31 3.08 -20.24
N SER A 32 18.06 2.72 -21.51
CA SER A 32 17.08 3.42 -22.35
C SER A 32 15.64 3.28 -21.84
N GLU A 33 15.26 2.10 -21.36
CA GLU A 33 13.94 1.85 -20.75
C GLU A 33 13.81 2.59 -19.42
N LEU A 34 14.88 2.64 -18.62
CA LEU A 34 14.90 3.37 -17.35
C LEU A 34 14.70 4.87 -17.54
N ASN A 35 15.43 5.48 -18.47
CA ASN A 35 15.29 6.92 -18.75
C ASN A 35 13.86 7.23 -19.22
N ARG A 36 13.27 6.36 -20.04
CA ARG A 36 11.87 6.51 -20.45
C ARG A 36 10.91 6.33 -19.27
N TYR A 37 11.15 5.37 -18.39
CA TYR A 37 10.34 5.18 -17.20
C TYR A 37 10.41 6.40 -16.27
N GLU A 38 11.59 6.93 -15.99
CA GLU A 38 11.79 8.12 -15.15
C GLU A 38 11.04 9.34 -15.73
N TYR A 39 11.15 9.58 -17.05
CA TYR A 39 10.35 10.60 -17.73
C TYR A 39 8.84 10.39 -17.57
N LEU A 40 8.35 9.16 -17.71
CA LEU A 40 6.93 8.85 -17.54
C LEU A 40 6.44 9.02 -16.11
N VAL A 41 7.30 8.77 -15.10
CA VAL A 41 6.99 9.04 -13.70
C VAL A 41 6.79 10.55 -13.49
N GLU A 42 7.68 11.38 -14.03
CA GLU A 42 7.55 12.84 -13.97
C GLU A 42 6.23 13.30 -14.63
N GLN A 43 5.95 12.83 -15.84
CA GLN A 43 4.70 13.16 -16.55
C GLN A 43 3.45 12.68 -15.81
N ALA A 44 3.49 11.52 -15.15
CA ALA A 44 2.39 11.03 -14.34
C ALA A 44 2.11 11.91 -13.12
N GLN A 45 3.14 12.55 -12.55
CA GLN A 45 3.00 13.46 -11.41
C GLN A 45 2.47 14.82 -11.83
N GLU A 46 2.94 15.36 -12.96
CA GLU A 46 2.54 16.68 -13.45
C GLU A 46 1.18 16.66 -14.18
N LYS A 47 0.99 15.70 -15.10
CA LYS A 47 -0.14 15.64 -16.02
C LYS A 47 -0.67 14.20 -16.20
N PRO A 48 -1.19 13.57 -15.13
CA PRO A 48 -1.58 12.15 -15.14
C PRO A 48 -2.62 11.78 -16.22
N ARG A 49 -3.45 12.74 -16.64
CA ARG A 49 -4.49 12.48 -17.65
C ARG A 49 -3.92 12.35 -19.06
N GLU A 50 -2.88 13.10 -19.35
CA GLU A 50 -2.18 13.13 -20.64
C GLU A 50 -1.18 11.97 -20.73
N ALA A 51 -0.54 11.62 -19.62
CA ALA A 51 0.49 10.57 -19.59
C ALA A 51 -0.04 9.14 -19.76
N VAL A 52 -1.36 8.89 -19.63
CA VAL A 52 -1.87 7.50 -19.54
C VAL A 52 -1.61 6.67 -20.79
N GLU A 53 -1.78 7.23 -21.99
CA GLU A 53 -1.64 6.48 -23.24
C GLU A 53 -0.19 6.07 -23.47
N ASP A 54 0.73 6.99 -23.18
CA ASP A 54 2.18 6.74 -23.21
C ASP A 54 2.61 5.68 -22.19
N ILE A 55 2.06 5.75 -20.96
CA ILE A 55 2.32 4.77 -19.91
C ILE A 55 1.72 3.41 -20.26
N GLU A 56 0.53 3.35 -20.86
CA GLU A 56 -0.08 2.12 -21.34
C GLU A 56 0.76 1.48 -22.45
N ALA A 57 1.20 2.27 -23.42
CA ALA A 57 2.06 1.80 -24.50
C ALA A 57 3.41 1.28 -23.97
N PHE A 58 3.98 1.98 -22.98
CA PHE A 58 5.21 1.55 -22.31
C PHE A 58 5.00 0.25 -21.52
N ALA A 59 3.92 0.16 -20.75
CA ALA A 59 3.58 -1.01 -19.94
C ALA A 59 3.36 -2.26 -20.79
N LYS A 60 2.73 -2.15 -21.97
CA LYS A 60 2.56 -3.29 -22.89
C LYS A 60 3.87 -3.98 -23.27
N LYS A 61 4.99 -3.24 -23.28
CA LYS A 61 6.33 -3.76 -23.62
C LYS A 61 7.16 -4.13 -22.39
N ASN A 62 6.81 -3.58 -21.23
CA ASN A 62 7.65 -3.55 -20.03
C ASN A 62 6.93 -4.04 -18.76
N ASP A 63 5.85 -4.81 -18.90
CA ASP A 63 5.07 -5.34 -17.77
C ASP A 63 5.82 -6.37 -16.92
N ARG A 64 6.98 -6.83 -17.38
CA ARG A 64 7.96 -7.60 -16.59
C ARG A 64 8.53 -6.80 -15.41
N PHE A 65 8.38 -5.48 -15.39
CA PHE A 65 8.79 -4.64 -14.28
C PHE A 65 7.56 -4.22 -13.46
N PRO A 66 7.46 -4.64 -12.19
CA PRO A 66 6.27 -4.35 -11.38
C PRO A 66 6.01 -2.85 -11.19
N GLU A 67 7.07 -2.04 -11.17
CA GLU A 67 7.01 -0.58 -11.03
C GLU A 67 6.22 0.06 -12.19
N VAL A 68 6.33 -0.52 -13.39
CA VAL A 68 5.62 -0.03 -14.59
C VAL A 68 4.13 -0.29 -14.48
N LEU A 69 3.72 -1.49 -14.03
CA LEU A 69 2.32 -1.80 -13.78
C LEU A 69 1.76 -0.97 -12.61
N ASN A 70 2.56 -0.70 -11.59
CA ASN A 70 2.18 0.15 -10.47
C ASN A 70 1.96 1.61 -10.93
N LEU A 71 2.84 2.14 -11.77
CA LEU A 71 2.68 3.47 -12.38
C LEU A 71 1.41 3.56 -13.23
N LEU A 72 1.15 2.55 -14.07
CA LEU A 72 -0.07 2.48 -14.87
C LEU A 72 -1.33 2.44 -13.99
N THR A 73 -1.30 1.62 -12.94
CA THR A 73 -2.39 1.53 -11.96
C THR A 73 -2.66 2.89 -11.30
N TYR A 74 -1.61 3.61 -10.91
CA TYR A 74 -1.70 4.95 -10.34
C TYR A 74 -2.38 5.95 -11.29
N VAL A 75 -1.95 6.05 -12.54
CA VAL A 75 -2.55 7.02 -13.49
C VAL A 75 -3.99 6.66 -13.85
N CYS A 76 -4.32 5.38 -13.99
CA CYS A 76 -5.71 4.93 -14.17
C CYS A 76 -6.60 5.34 -12.97
N ALA A 77 -6.05 5.28 -11.74
CA ALA A 77 -6.76 5.72 -10.54
C ALA A 77 -7.02 7.23 -10.57
N GLN A 78 -6.05 8.04 -11.02
CA GLN A 78 -6.22 9.50 -11.19
C GLN A 78 -7.31 9.84 -12.24
N LYS A 79 -7.47 8.99 -13.27
CA LYS A 79 -8.56 9.11 -14.27
C LYS A 79 -9.90 8.51 -13.80
N LYS A 80 -9.99 8.05 -12.55
CA LYS A 80 -11.18 7.40 -11.97
C LYS A 80 -11.66 6.17 -12.76
N GLN A 81 -10.74 5.46 -13.44
CA GLN A 81 -11.04 4.25 -14.21
C GLN A 81 -11.10 3.03 -13.27
N VAL A 82 -12.09 2.99 -12.37
CA VAL A 82 -12.13 2.03 -11.25
C VAL A 82 -12.02 0.57 -11.69
N LYS A 83 -12.77 0.16 -12.71
CA LYS A 83 -12.71 -1.22 -13.23
C LYS A 83 -11.31 -1.59 -13.71
N ARG A 84 -10.69 -0.67 -14.46
CA ARG A 84 -9.35 -0.86 -15.00
C ARG A 84 -8.29 -0.97 -13.90
N VAL A 85 -8.39 -0.13 -12.87
CA VAL A 85 -7.54 -0.22 -11.69
C VAL A 85 -7.67 -1.58 -11.02
N GLU A 86 -8.90 -2.08 -10.85
CA GLU A 86 -9.15 -3.38 -10.23
C GLU A 86 -8.59 -4.56 -11.04
N GLU A 87 -8.61 -4.48 -12.38
CA GLU A 87 -7.97 -5.46 -13.26
C GLU A 87 -6.44 -5.39 -13.14
N LEU A 88 -5.87 -4.19 -13.23
CA LEU A 88 -4.43 -3.99 -13.18
C LEU A 88 -3.81 -4.43 -11.85
N ILE A 89 -4.52 -4.22 -10.73
CA ILE A 89 -4.09 -4.73 -9.43
C ILE A 89 -4.02 -6.26 -9.43
N GLY A 90 -5.02 -6.93 -9.99
CA GLY A 90 -5.03 -8.39 -10.15
C GLY A 90 -3.86 -8.88 -10.99
N ILE A 91 -3.68 -8.29 -12.17
CA ILE A 91 -2.58 -8.62 -13.10
C ILE A 91 -1.21 -8.39 -12.44
N SER A 92 -1.05 -7.26 -11.73
CA SER A 92 0.20 -6.92 -11.06
C SER A 92 0.55 -7.93 -9.96
N TYR A 93 -0.43 -8.34 -9.16
CA TYR A 93 -0.20 -9.36 -8.12
C TYR A 93 0.05 -10.75 -8.70
N GLU A 94 -0.66 -11.15 -9.76
CA GLU A 94 -0.45 -12.43 -10.42
C GLU A 94 0.95 -12.53 -11.05
N LYS A 95 1.42 -11.46 -11.71
CA LYS A 95 2.74 -11.43 -12.35
C LYS A 95 3.89 -11.23 -11.36
N HIS A 96 3.66 -10.44 -10.31
CA HIS A 96 4.68 -10.00 -9.36
C HIS A 96 4.22 -10.18 -7.91
N PRO A 97 3.98 -11.42 -7.46
CA PRO A 97 3.39 -11.69 -6.15
C PRO A 97 4.29 -11.25 -4.98
N ASP A 98 5.60 -11.12 -5.21
CA ASP A 98 6.56 -10.68 -4.20
C ASP A 98 6.78 -9.16 -4.19
N TYR A 99 6.26 -8.43 -5.18
CA TYR A 99 6.40 -6.98 -5.22
C TYR A 99 5.51 -6.32 -4.16
N PHE A 100 6.13 -5.48 -3.32
CA PHE A 100 5.49 -4.86 -2.16
C PHE A 100 4.15 -4.20 -2.51
N PHE A 101 4.13 -3.31 -3.51
CA PHE A 101 2.92 -2.57 -3.85
C PHE A 101 1.87 -3.45 -4.53
N ALA A 102 2.27 -4.50 -5.25
CA ALA A 102 1.31 -5.46 -5.81
C ALA A 102 0.54 -6.17 -4.69
N ARG A 103 1.25 -6.67 -3.67
CA ARG A 103 0.65 -7.29 -2.47
C ARG A 103 -0.27 -6.32 -1.73
N VAL A 104 0.21 -5.12 -1.45
CA VAL A 104 -0.57 -4.10 -0.72
C VAL A 104 -1.85 -3.74 -1.47
N ASN A 105 -1.75 -3.45 -2.77
CA ASN A 105 -2.90 -3.06 -3.58
C ASN A 105 -3.93 -4.20 -3.69
N TYR A 106 -3.46 -5.43 -3.91
CA TYR A 106 -4.34 -6.60 -4.02
C TYR A 106 -5.02 -6.94 -2.68
N ALA A 107 -4.30 -6.83 -1.58
CA ALA A 107 -4.86 -7.00 -0.24
C ALA A 107 -5.90 -5.91 0.09
N ASP A 108 -5.65 -4.63 -0.24
CA ASP A 108 -6.66 -3.57 -0.12
C ASP A 108 -7.92 -3.90 -0.93
N GLN A 109 -7.76 -4.33 -2.19
CA GLN A 109 -8.87 -4.76 -3.03
C GLN A 109 -9.63 -5.94 -2.39
N CYS A 110 -8.93 -6.90 -1.77
CA CYS A 110 -9.55 -7.99 -1.04
C CYS A 110 -10.39 -7.49 0.15
N LEU A 111 -9.89 -6.53 0.93
CA LEU A 111 -10.67 -5.91 2.03
C LEU A 111 -11.91 -5.20 1.51
N ARG A 112 -11.78 -4.37 0.47
CA ARG A 112 -12.91 -3.65 -0.14
C ARG A 112 -14.00 -4.60 -0.62
N ARG A 113 -13.60 -5.77 -1.14
CA ARG A 113 -14.49 -6.83 -1.61
C ARG A 113 -14.89 -7.85 -0.53
N LYS A 114 -14.54 -7.60 0.74
CA LYS A 114 -14.79 -8.50 1.89
C LYS A 114 -14.23 -9.93 1.72
N LYS A 115 -13.21 -10.10 0.88
CA LYS A 115 -12.50 -11.37 0.66
C LYS A 115 -11.39 -11.55 1.70
N LEU A 116 -11.78 -11.71 2.97
CA LEU A 116 -10.82 -11.78 4.09
C LEU A 116 -9.89 -13.01 4.01
N GLY A 117 -10.37 -14.12 3.44
CA GLY A 117 -9.53 -15.31 3.22
C GLY A 117 -8.39 -15.05 2.23
N GLU A 118 -8.66 -14.33 1.13
CA GLU A 118 -7.61 -13.95 0.18
C GLU A 118 -6.62 -12.96 0.79
N PHE A 119 -7.11 -12.00 1.60
CA PHE A 119 -6.22 -11.12 2.36
C PHE A 119 -5.23 -11.94 3.21
N ALA A 120 -5.72 -12.94 3.95
CA ALA A 120 -4.89 -13.79 4.79
C ALA A 120 -3.89 -14.63 3.98
N ARG A 121 -4.16 -14.94 2.71
CA ARG A 121 -3.18 -15.60 1.84
C ARG A 121 -2.06 -14.65 1.41
N VAL A 122 -2.38 -13.40 1.12
CA VAL A 122 -1.40 -12.37 0.77
C VAL A 122 -0.52 -12.01 1.97
N PHE A 123 -1.12 -11.94 3.16
CA PHE A 123 -0.46 -11.65 4.42
C PHE A 123 -0.85 -12.69 5.48
N PRO A 124 -0.19 -13.86 5.51
CA PRO A 124 -0.43 -14.91 6.51
C PRO A 124 -0.18 -14.41 7.94
N GLU A 125 0.81 -13.52 8.08
CA GLU A 125 1.14 -12.81 9.30
C GLU A 125 1.08 -11.30 9.02
N LEU A 126 0.56 -10.54 9.99
CA LEU A 126 0.49 -9.07 9.91
C LEU A 126 1.82 -8.43 10.31
N SER A 127 2.90 -8.83 9.64
CA SER A 127 4.28 -8.45 9.96
C SER A 127 5.03 -7.96 8.72
N LEU A 128 5.64 -6.77 8.82
CA LEU A 128 6.47 -6.18 7.77
C LEU A 128 7.69 -7.05 7.44
N LYS A 129 8.29 -7.69 8.46
CA LYS A 129 9.40 -8.63 8.31
C LYS A 129 9.01 -9.84 7.47
N ARG A 130 7.76 -10.30 7.51
CA ARG A 130 7.30 -11.38 6.61
C ARG A 130 7.04 -10.88 5.20
N VAL A 131 6.64 -9.62 5.05
CA VAL A 131 6.41 -9.03 3.74
C VAL A 131 7.73 -8.79 3.01
N CYS A 132 8.71 -8.22 3.71
CA CYS A 132 10.02 -7.86 3.19
C CYS A 132 11.13 -8.35 4.15
N PRO A 133 11.46 -9.66 4.16
CA PRO A 133 12.38 -10.25 5.16
C PRO A 133 13.79 -9.67 5.16
N ASN A 134 14.24 -9.16 4.01
CA ASN A 134 15.58 -8.60 3.87
C ASN A 134 15.61 -7.08 4.06
N GLN A 135 14.46 -6.43 4.30
CA GLN A 135 14.36 -4.99 4.40
C GLN A 135 14.29 -4.55 5.87
N LYS A 136 15.29 -3.79 6.31
CA LYS A 136 15.34 -3.20 7.66
C LYS A 136 14.83 -1.76 7.70
N THR A 137 14.94 -1.07 6.57
CA THR A 137 14.55 0.34 6.42
C THR A 137 13.37 0.46 5.48
N PHE A 138 12.30 1.09 5.94
CA PHE A 138 11.08 1.32 5.17
C PHE A 138 10.84 2.81 4.99
N HIS A 139 10.26 3.17 3.85
CA HIS A 139 9.80 4.53 3.67
C HIS A 139 8.57 4.76 4.56
N TYR A 140 8.45 5.96 5.14
CA TYR A 140 7.36 6.30 6.05
C TYR A 140 5.96 5.96 5.48
N SER A 141 5.76 6.19 4.18
CA SER A 141 4.50 5.92 3.49
C SER A 141 4.19 4.42 3.34
N GLN A 142 5.22 3.58 3.17
CA GLN A 142 5.08 2.12 3.10
C GLN A 142 4.66 1.57 4.47
N TYR A 143 5.36 1.99 5.53
CA TYR A 143 5.06 1.59 6.91
C TYR A 143 3.65 2.01 7.31
N ARG A 144 3.33 3.31 7.20
CA ARG A 144 2.00 3.84 7.52
C ARG A 144 0.91 3.16 6.69
N GLY A 145 1.13 2.95 5.39
CA GLY A 145 0.19 2.29 4.50
C GLY A 145 -0.19 0.89 4.98
N LEU A 146 0.81 0.08 5.32
CA LEU A 146 0.59 -1.28 5.84
C LEU A 146 -0.06 -1.29 7.22
N MET A 147 0.37 -0.42 8.14
CA MET A 147 -0.26 -0.34 9.47
C MET A 147 -1.75 -0.02 9.35
N VAL A 148 -2.12 0.94 8.49
CA VAL A 148 -3.53 1.26 8.25
C VAL A 148 -4.28 0.08 7.64
N LEU A 149 -3.68 -0.59 6.65
CA LEU A 149 -4.28 -1.75 5.99
C LEU A 149 -4.55 -2.90 6.99
N PHE A 150 -3.57 -3.23 7.83
CA PHE A 150 -3.70 -4.24 8.88
C PHE A 150 -4.75 -3.85 9.93
N GLY A 151 -4.81 -2.56 10.30
CA GLY A 151 -5.87 -2.04 11.17
C GLY A 151 -7.27 -2.25 10.59
N PHE A 152 -7.47 -1.98 9.29
CA PHE A 152 -8.75 -2.25 8.63
C PHE A 152 -9.09 -3.74 8.55
N TYR A 153 -8.10 -4.59 8.30
CA TYR A 153 -8.29 -6.04 8.31
C TYR A 153 -8.72 -6.57 9.69
N ARG A 154 -8.04 -6.16 10.77
CA ARG A 154 -8.43 -6.46 12.16
C ARG A 154 -9.87 -6.02 12.44
N LEU A 155 -10.22 -4.79 12.07
CA LEU A 155 -11.59 -4.29 12.24
C LEU A 155 -12.62 -5.14 11.51
N ALA A 156 -12.34 -5.56 10.27
CA ALA A 156 -13.21 -6.39 9.46
C ALA A 156 -13.44 -7.78 10.07
N ARG A 157 -12.45 -8.29 10.80
CA ARG A 157 -12.53 -9.55 11.59
C ARG A 157 -13.18 -9.39 12.96
N GLY A 158 -13.61 -8.19 13.33
CA GLY A 158 -14.20 -7.94 14.64
C GLY A 158 -13.18 -7.61 15.73
N GLU A 159 -11.88 -7.67 15.44
CA GLU A 159 -10.78 -7.56 16.39
C GLU A 159 -10.42 -6.10 16.74
N ASP A 160 -9.55 -5.93 17.74
CA ASP A 160 -8.98 -4.62 18.07
C ASP A 160 -7.91 -4.21 17.05
N ALA A 161 -8.04 -2.98 16.56
CA ALA A 161 -7.15 -2.36 15.60
C ALA A 161 -6.36 -1.18 16.18
N THR A 162 -6.55 -0.88 17.47
CA THR A 162 -5.90 0.24 18.16
C THR A 162 -4.37 0.17 18.05
N PRO A 163 -3.69 -0.98 18.25
CA PRO A 163 -2.23 -1.04 18.12
C PRO A 163 -1.72 -0.59 16.73
N TYR A 164 -2.44 -0.95 15.66
CA TYR A 164 -2.06 -0.57 14.30
C TYR A 164 -2.35 0.91 14.01
N LEU A 165 -3.41 1.47 14.61
CA LEU A 165 -3.65 2.91 14.54
C LEU A 165 -2.51 3.69 15.18
N GLU A 166 -2.11 3.32 16.40
CA GLU A 166 -1.04 4.01 17.13
C GLU A 166 0.30 3.88 16.39
N ALA A 167 0.59 2.69 15.85
CA ALA A 167 1.76 2.49 14.98
C ALA A 167 1.75 3.42 13.76
N ALA A 168 0.61 3.58 13.08
CA ALA A 168 0.51 4.49 11.93
C ALA A 168 0.66 5.96 12.35
N LYS A 169 0.08 6.34 13.50
CA LYS A 169 0.17 7.71 14.06
C LYS A 169 1.58 8.09 14.48
N ALA A 170 2.40 7.13 14.90
CA ALA A 170 3.79 7.38 15.28
C ALA A 170 4.65 7.94 14.14
N VAL A 171 4.23 7.74 12.89
CA VAL A 171 4.98 8.16 11.70
C VAL A 171 4.30 9.30 10.96
N GLU A 172 2.98 9.24 10.76
CA GLU A 172 2.25 10.30 10.04
C GLU A 172 0.80 10.44 10.52
N PRO A 173 0.56 11.11 11.66
CA PRO A 173 -0.73 11.11 12.35
C PRO A 173 -1.85 11.82 11.58
N MET A 174 -1.49 12.78 10.73
CA MET A 174 -2.44 13.62 9.99
C MET A 174 -2.79 13.08 8.60
N HIS A 175 -2.22 11.94 8.20
CA HIS A 175 -2.54 11.36 6.90
C HIS A 175 -4.01 10.90 6.85
N ILE A 176 -4.69 11.16 5.73
CA ILE A 176 -6.13 10.89 5.58
C ILE A 176 -6.51 9.44 5.92
N SER A 177 -5.68 8.47 5.53
CA SER A 177 -5.95 7.05 5.80
C SER A 177 -5.90 6.70 7.30
N VAL A 178 -5.03 7.37 8.07
CA VAL A 178 -4.91 7.21 9.53
C VAL A 178 -6.17 7.77 10.21
N LEU A 179 -6.60 8.97 9.81
CA LEU A 179 -7.82 9.61 10.31
C LEU A 179 -9.07 8.78 10.01
N LEU A 180 -9.13 8.16 8.82
CA LEU A 180 -10.23 7.26 8.44
C LEU A 180 -10.28 5.99 9.32
N LEU A 181 -9.13 5.38 9.60
CA LEU A 181 -9.06 4.22 10.50
C LEU A 181 -9.50 4.61 11.92
N GLU A 182 -8.99 5.74 12.43
CA GLU A 182 -9.38 6.25 13.76
C GLU A 182 -10.89 6.47 13.87
N ARG A 183 -11.48 7.14 12.86
CA ARG A 183 -12.94 7.37 12.81
C ARG A 183 -13.71 6.05 12.82
N LYS A 184 -13.23 5.03 12.11
CA LYS A 184 -13.86 3.71 12.05
C LYS A 184 -13.83 3.01 13.42
N ILE A 185 -12.70 3.07 14.12
CA ILE A 185 -12.54 2.52 15.49
C ILE A 185 -13.50 3.23 16.45
N LYS A 186 -13.51 4.57 16.47
CA LYS A 186 -14.39 5.37 17.34
C LYS A 186 -15.88 5.03 17.12
N ARG A 187 -16.31 4.93 15.86
CA ARG A 187 -17.71 4.57 15.53
C ARG A 187 -18.10 3.19 16.03
N LYS A 188 -17.21 2.20 15.95
CA LYS A 188 -17.47 0.83 16.44
C LYS A 188 -17.63 0.82 17.97
N LYS A 189 -16.76 1.52 18.69
CA LYS A 189 -16.84 1.67 20.16
C LYS A 189 -18.14 2.36 20.60
N GLY A 190 -18.56 3.42 19.91
CA GLY A 190 -19.81 4.13 20.19
C GLY A 190 -21.07 3.26 20.00
N ARG A 191 -21.11 2.44 18.95
CA ARG A 191 -22.21 1.48 18.73
C ARG A 191 -22.29 0.42 19.83
N LEU A 192 -21.15 -0.08 20.30
CA LEU A 192 -21.11 -1.06 21.38
C LEU A 192 -21.67 -0.49 22.68
N ARG A 193 -21.29 0.75 23.03
CA ARG A 193 -21.82 1.46 24.20
C ARG A 193 -23.34 1.66 24.10
N SER A 194 -23.84 2.16 22.96
CA SER A 194 -25.28 2.35 22.76
C SER A 194 -26.11 1.06 22.89
N TRP A 195 -25.54 -0.11 22.60
CA TRP A 195 -26.24 -1.39 22.76
C TRP A 195 -26.27 -1.85 24.22
N LEU A 196 -25.19 -1.64 24.96
CA LEU A 196 -25.09 -1.98 26.38
C LEU A 196 -26.03 -1.15 27.27
N PHE A 197 -26.35 0.09 26.89
CA PHE A 197 -27.27 0.97 27.62
C PHE A 197 -28.75 0.85 27.20
N ARG A 198 -29.10 -0.10 26.32
CA ARG A 198 -30.49 -0.39 25.87
C ARG A 198 -31.03 -1.71 26.42
N ARG A 199 -30.35 -2.32 27.38
CA ARG A 199 -30.81 -3.48 28.18
C ARG A 199 -31.04 -3.02 29.60
#